data_AF-A0A6V6YUW7-F1
#
_entry.id   AF-A0A6V6YUW7-F1
#
_cell.length_a   1.000
_cell.length_b   1.000
_cell.length_c   1.000
_cell.angle_alpha   90.00
_cell.angle_beta   90.00
_cell.angle_gamma   90.00
#
_symmetry.space_group_name_H-M   'P 1'
#
loop_
_entity.id
_entity.type
_entity.pdbx_description
1 polymer ?
#
loop_
_entity_poly.entity_id
_entity_poly.type
_entity_poly.pdbx_seq_one_letter_code
_entity_poly.pdbx_strand_id
1 'polypeptide(L)'
;MVLIHLDCHVASSYVQEKLIAILTGKEKHKNVRINKPHTFVKHFRESRFKDRFLPATVGEYLSKNANPKSEFANKIYEIDWINKDIKIKTLAGNPRKLISLYSVLSKTNNIIFDLAAQDFEGMEHVAKIVKDEIRNNGSAILIEQNDYLKKYSTKYIKIEWFIDLDEYEKKFKF
;
A
#
# COMPACT_ATOMS: atom_id res chain seq x y z
N MET A 1 13.12 5.32 -1.27
CA MET A 1 12.14 4.26 -0.94
C MET A 1 12.92 3.03 -0.50
N VAL A 2 12.52 2.40 0.59
CA VAL A 2 13.07 1.11 1.02
C VAL A 2 12.12 0.01 0.57
N LEU A 3 12.65 -1.07 0.00
CA LEU A 3 11.89 -2.30 -0.28
C LEU A 3 12.19 -3.33 0.81
N ILE A 4 11.15 -3.80 1.47
CA ILE A 4 11.15 -4.99 2.32
C ILE A 4 10.52 -6.12 1.52
N HIS A 5 11.34 -7.07 1.09
CA HIS A 5 10.92 -8.29 0.43
C HIS A 5 10.67 -9.37 1.48
N LEU A 6 9.42 -9.80 1.61
CA LEU A 6 9.01 -10.94 2.41
C LEU A 6 8.96 -12.18 1.50
N ASP A 7 9.87 -13.13 1.67
CA ASP A 7 9.78 -14.39 0.92
C ASP A 7 8.41 -15.05 1.17
N CYS A 8 7.84 -15.65 0.12
CA CYS A 8 6.51 -16.25 0.16
C CYS A 8 6.48 -17.39 1.19
N HIS A 9 5.71 -17.18 2.27
CA HIS A 9 5.55 -18.14 3.36
C HIS A 9 4.20 -17.89 4.05
N VAL A 10 3.64 -18.91 4.71
CA VAL A 10 2.36 -18.82 5.43
C VAL A 10 2.33 -17.70 6.48
N ALA A 11 3.48 -17.39 7.07
CA ALA A 11 3.61 -16.35 8.09
C ALA A 11 3.87 -14.94 7.52
N SER A 12 4.02 -14.78 6.19
CA SER A 12 4.35 -13.48 5.58
C SER A 12 3.27 -12.44 5.82
N SER A 13 1.98 -12.82 5.76
CA SER A 13 0.87 -11.90 6.07
C SER A 13 0.92 -11.40 7.51
N TYR A 14 1.20 -12.28 8.48
CA TYR A 14 1.32 -11.91 9.89
C TYR A 14 2.51 -10.97 10.13
N VAL A 15 3.67 -11.27 9.53
CA VAL A 15 4.85 -10.40 9.64
C VAL A 15 4.62 -9.05 8.98
N GLN A 16 3.97 -9.01 7.81
CA GLN A 16 3.58 -7.76 7.15
C GLN A 16 2.70 -6.90 8.06
N GLU A 17 1.66 -7.47 8.66
CA GLU A 17 0.77 -6.76 9.58
C GLU A 17 1.52 -6.21 10.80
N LYS A 18 2.43 -6.99 11.38
CA LYS A 18 3.27 -6.57 12.52
C LYS A 18 4.25 -5.46 12.15
N LEU A 19 4.91 -5.57 11.00
CA LEU A 19 5.79 -4.51 10.50
C LEU A 19 5.01 -3.21 10.30
N ILE A 20 3.84 -3.27 9.65
CA ILE A 20 2.98 -2.11 9.46
C ILE A 20 2.57 -1.52 10.82
N ALA A 21 2.13 -2.34 11.78
CA ALA A 21 1.72 -1.86 13.09
C ALA A 21 2.85 -1.13 13.84
N ILE A 22 4.07 -1.66 13.79
CA ILE A 22 5.24 -1.05 14.43
C ILE A 22 5.64 0.25 13.71
N LEU A 23 5.75 0.22 12.38
CA LEU A 23 6.27 1.35 11.58
C LEU A 23 5.28 2.51 11.47
N THR A 24 3.99 2.24 11.63
CA THR A 24 2.95 3.29 11.77
C THR A 24 2.86 3.85 13.19
N GLY A 25 3.57 3.26 14.16
CA GLY A 25 3.51 3.64 15.57
C GLY A 25 2.27 3.13 16.32
N LYS A 26 1.45 2.27 15.69
CA LYS A 26 0.29 1.62 16.32
C LYS A 26 0.71 0.66 17.43
N GLU A 27 1.82 -0.06 17.25
CA GLU A 27 2.43 -0.93 18.25
C GLU A 27 3.85 -0.45 18.59
N LYS A 28 4.22 -0.42 19.87
CA LYS A 28 5.58 -0.10 20.30
C LYS A 28 6.43 -1.37 20.30
N HIS A 29 7.68 -1.26 19.85
CA HIS A 29 8.66 -2.33 19.94
C HIS A 29 9.96 -1.80 20.56
N LYS A 30 10.52 -2.53 21.53
CA LYS A 30 11.70 -2.08 22.32
C LYS A 30 12.93 -1.70 21.48
N ASN A 31 13.07 -2.33 20.30
CA ASN A 31 14.20 -2.12 19.38
C ASN A 31 13.88 -1.15 18.23
N VAL A 32 12.72 -0.50 18.24
CA VAL A 32 12.31 0.42 17.17
C VAL A 32 12.02 1.80 17.72
N ARG A 33 12.73 2.79 17.19
CA ARG A 33 12.45 4.21 17.42
C ARG A 33 11.83 4.82 16.16
N ILE A 34 10.60 5.32 16.30
CA ILE A 34 9.90 6.03 15.22
C ILE A 34 10.23 7.52 15.31
N ASN A 35 11.00 8.04 14.35
CA ASN A 35 11.29 9.47 14.26
C ASN A 35 10.14 10.25 13.60
N LYS A 36 9.53 9.66 12.57
CA LYS A 36 8.31 10.15 11.93
C LYS A 36 7.40 8.93 11.66
N PRO A 37 6.15 8.93 12.13
CA PRO A 37 5.24 7.82 11.86
C PRO A 37 4.90 7.80 10.38
N HIS A 38 4.89 6.61 9.78
CA HIS A 38 4.41 6.44 8.42
C HIS A 38 2.90 6.17 8.42
N THR A 39 2.22 6.49 7.31
CA THR A 39 0.83 6.10 7.09
C THR A 39 0.77 4.93 6.11
N PHE A 40 0.10 3.84 6.50
CA PHE A 40 -0.11 2.72 5.59
C PHE A 40 -1.21 3.03 4.57
N VAL A 41 -0.90 2.85 3.28
CA VAL A 41 -1.83 2.98 2.16
C VAL A 41 -2.73 1.74 2.11
N LYS A 42 -3.77 1.77 2.93
CA LYS A 42 -4.74 0.69 3.04
C LYS A 42 -5.43 0.44 1.70
N HIS A 43 -5.65 -0.83 1.38
CA HIS A 43 -6.55 -1.22 0.31
C HIS A 43 -7.94 -0.65 0.55
N PHE A 44 -8.58 -0.20 -0.53
CA PHE A 44 -9.99 0.13 -0.48
C PHE A 44 -10.80 -1.10 -0.07
N ARG A 45 -11.57 -0.96 1.00
CA ARG A 45 -12.47 -2.00 1.49
C ARG A 45 -13.74 -1.37 2.00
N GLU A 46 -14.86 -1.94 1.62
CA GLU A 46 -16.18 -1.57 2.12
C GLU A 46 -16.80 -2.69 2.94
N SER A 47 -17.76 -2.31 3.78
CA SER A 47 -18.62 -3.30 4.42
C SER A 47 -19.54 -3.93 3.38
N ARG A 48 -19.96 -5.19 3.60
CA ARG A 48 -20.89 -5.90 2.70
C ARG A 48 -22.19 -5.13 2.46
N PHE A 49 -22.67 -4.40 3.49
CA PHE A 49 -23.87 -3.57 3.37
C PHE A 49 -23.66 -2.41 2.38
N LYS A 50 -22.56 -1.65 2.52
CA LYS A 50 -22.24 -0.56 1.59
C LYS A 50 -22.02 -1.10 0.18
N ASP A 51 -21.24 -2.17 0.04
CA ASP A 51 -20.97 -2.79 -1.25
C ASP A 51 -22.25 -3.20 -2.00
N ARG A 52 -23.29 -3.66 -1.28
CA ARG A 52 -24.56 -4.08 -1.89
C ARG A 52 -25.52 -2.93 -2.18
N PHE A 53 -25.71 -2.02 -1.23
CA PHE A 53 -26.80 -1.05 -1.28
C PHE A 53 -26.36 0.38 -1.60
N LEU A 54 -25.16 0.78 -1.14
CA LEU A 54 -24.65 2.14 -1.26
C LEU A 54 -23.12 2.12 -1.52
N PRO A 55 -22.67 1.65 -2.70
CA PRO A 55 -21.24 1.57 -3.00
C PRO A 55 -20.63 2.96 -3.04
N ALA A 56 -19.49 3.17 -2.39
CA ALA A 56 -18.82 4.47 -2.42
C ALA A 56 -18.38 4.82 -3.84
N THR A 57 -18.61 6.08 -4.21
CA THR A 57 -18.07 6.66 -5.44
C THR A 57 -16.66 7.20 -5.21
N VAL A 58 -15.92 7.43 -6.29
CA VAL A 58 -14.59 8.05 -6.26
C VAL A 58 -14.65 9.40 -5.54
N GLY A 59 -15.62 10.25 -5.86
CA GLY A 59 -15.78 11.56 -5.24
C GLY A 59 -16.13 11.46 -3.75
N GLU A 60 -17.01 10.55 -3.36
CA GLU A 60 -17.34 10.33 -1.94
C GLU A 60 -16.12 9.84 -1.14
N TYR A 61 -15.31 8.95 -1.71
CA TYR A 61 -14.13 8.46 -1.03
C TYR A 61 -13.08 9.56 -0.88
N LEU A 62 -12.78 10.30 -1.95
CA LEU A 62 -11.76 11.34 -1.92
C LEU A 62 -12.17 12.52 -1.03
N SER A 63 -13.44 12.93 -1.03
CA SER A 63 -13.93 13.98 -0.12
C SER A 63 -13.77 13.62 1.37
N LYS A 64 -13.86 12.33 1.72
CA LYS A 64 -13.68 11.82 3.08
C LYS A 64 -12.21 11.57 3.44
N ASN A 65 -11.41 11.12 2.47
CA ASN A 65 -10.09 10.55 2.73
C ASN A 65 -8.91 11.38 2.21
N ALA A 66 -9.12 12.34 1.31
CA ALA A 66 -8.07 13.20 0.79
C ALA A 66 -8.09 14.59 1.43
N ASN A 67 -6.95 15.28 1.39
CA ASN A 67 -6.85 16.70 1.72
C ASN A 67 -7.17 17.53 0.46
N PRO A 68 -8.28 18.28 0.41
CA PRO A 68 -8.73 18.98 -0.80
C PRO A 68 -7.78 20.09 -1.28
N LYS A 69 -6.85 20.54 -0.43
CA LYS A 69 -5.85 21.55 -0.79
C LYS A 69 -4.64 20.99 -1.53
N SER A 70 -4.49 19.66 -1.57
CA SER A 70 -3.37 19.00 -2.23
C SER A 70 -3.68 18.72 -3.70
N GLU A 71 -2.66 18.78 -4.56
CA GLU A 71 -2.77 18.37 -5.97
C GLU A 71 -3.23 16.91 -6.13
N PHE A 72 -2.75 16.01 -5.26
CA PHE A 72 -3.19 14.62 -5.22
C PHE A 72 -4.70 14.42 -4.96
N ALA A 73 -5.42 15.40 -4.44
CA ALA A 73 -6.86 15.26 -4.19
C ALA A 73 -7.66 15.02 -5.48
N ASN A 74 -7.20 15.56 -6.60
CA ASN A 74 -7.89 15.47 -7.89
C ASN A 74 -7.10 14.67 -8.94
N LYS A 75 -5.89 14.21 -8.62
CA LYS A 75 -4.98 13.56 -9.57
C LYS A 75 -5.55 12.31 -10.24
N ILE A 76 -6.49 11.61 -9.58
CA ILE A 76 -7.14 10.45 -10.22
C ILE A 76 -7.98 10.84 -11.44
N TYR A 77 -8.50 12.08 -11.49
CA TYR A 77 -9.33 12.57 -12.59
C TYR A 77 -8.52 12.95 -13.83
N GLU A 78 -7.19 12.88 -13.77
CA GLU A 78 -6.31 12.98 -14.95
C GLU A 78 -6.41 11.72 -15.84
N ILE A 79 -7.01 10.63 -15.32
CA ILE A 79 -7.33 9.44 -16.10
C ILE A 79 -8.69 9.68 -16.78
N ASP A 80 -8.69 9.83 -18.11
CA ASP A 80 -9.83 10.31 -18.92
C ASP A 80 -11.20 9.70 -18.58
N TRP A 81 -11.23 8.39 -18.30
CA TRP A 81 -12.47 7.68 -18.05
C TRP A 81 -12.91 7.71 -16.58
N ILE A 82 -12.10 8.23 -15.65
CA ILE A 82 -12.41 8.31 -14.23
C ILE A 82 -13.10 9.63 -13.88
N ASN A 83 -14.29 9.56 -13.28
CA ASN A 83 -15.02 10.71 -12.76
C ASN A 83 -15.52 10.49 -11.32
N LYS A 84 -16.12 11.53 -10.74
CA LYS A 84 -16.58 11.55 -9.34
C LYS A 84 -17.65 10.50 -9.03
N ASP A 85 -18.46 10.12 -10.02
CA ASP A 85 -19.66 9.30 -9.85
C ASP A 85 -19.39 7.81 -10.03
N ILE A 86 -18.19 7.43 -10.50
CA ILE A 86 -17.81 6.03 -10.64
C ILE A 86 -17.76 5.35 -9.28
N LYS A 87 -18.37 4.18 -9.20
CA LYS A 87 -18.33 3.31 -8.02
C LYS A 87 -16.95 2.66 -7.93
N ILE A 88 -16.26 2.80 -6.80
CA ILE A 88 -14.87 2.30 -6.67
C ILE A 88 -14.79 0.79 -6.86
N LYS A 89 -15.84 0.07 -6.46
CA LYS A 89 -15.90 -1.38 -6.62
C LYS A 89 -15.80 -1.83 -8.09
N THR A 90 -16.28 -1.03 -9.05
CA THR A 90 -16.25 -1.38 -10.48
C THR A 90 -14.90 -1.09 -11.13
N LEU A 91 -13.96 -0.46 -10.41
CA LEU A 91 -12.61 -0.18 -10.91
C LEU A 91 -11.73 -1.43 -10.89
N ALA A 92 -10.85 -1.55 -11.87
CA ALA A 92 -9.76 -2.53 -11.85
C ALA A 92 -8.77 -2.26 -10.70
N GLY A 93 -7.88 -3.23 -10.43
CA GLY A 93 -6.92 -3.16 -9.31
C GLY A 93 -6.05 -1.91 -9.33
N ASN A 94 -5.46 -1.58 -10.48
CA ASN A 94 -4.58 -0.41 -10.66
C ASN A 94 -5.26 0.93 -10.29
N PRO A 95 -6.37 1.35 -10.92
CA PRO A 95 -7.03 2.60 -10.56
C PRO A 95 -7.57 2.60 -9.13
N ARG A 96 -8.02 1.45 -8.62
CA ARG A 96 -8.45 1.31 -7.22
C ARG A 96 -7.31 1.56 -6.23
N LYS A 97 -6.09 1.09 -6.53
CA LYS A 97 -4.90 1.35 -5.73
C LYS A 97 -4.49 2.82 -5.80
N LEU A 98 -4.51 3.43 -6.99
CA LEU A 98 -4.18 4.85 -7.17
C LEU A 98 -5.08 5.77 -6.35
N ILE A 99 -6.38 5.49 -6.26
CA ILE A 99 -7.30 6.26 -5.40
C ILE A 99 -6.84 6.23 -3.93
N SER A 100 -6.50 5.05 -3.43
CA SER A 100 -6.05 4.89 -2.04
C SER A 100 -4.70 5.58 -1.83
N LEU A 101 -3.78 5.44 -2.77
CA LEU A 101 -2.46 6.08 -2.76
C LEU A 101 -2.56 7.61 -2.76
N TYR A 102 -3.26 8.19 -3.72
CA TYR A 102 -3.44 9.64 -3.84
C TYR A 102 -4.16 10.22 -2.62
N SER A 103 -5.11 9.50 -2.04
CA SER A 103 -5.75 9.95 -0.80
C SER A 103 -4.74 10.09 0.36
N VAL A 104 -3.77 9.19 0.47
CA VAL A 104 -2.72 9.25 1.51
C VAL A 104 -1.66 10.29 1.15
N LEU A 105 -1.18 10.31 -0.09
CA LEU A 105 -0.18 11.28 -0.57
C LEU A 105 -0.68 12.72 -0.43
N SER A 106 -1.99 12.96 -0.54
CA SER A 106 -2.57 14.27 -0.29
C SER A 106 -2.36 14.80 1.13
N LYS A 107 -2.08 13.91 2.09
CA LYS A 107 -1.93 14.21 3.52
C LYS A 107 -0.49 14.09 3.99
N THR A 108 0.28 13.17 3.44
CA THR A 108 1.66 12.91 3.84
C THR A 108 2.45 12.16 2.78
N ASN A 109 3.75 12.43 2.73
CA ASN A 109 4.72 11.70 1.92
C ASN A 109 5.57 10.72 2.75
N ASN A 110 5.15 10.39 3.97
CA ASN A 110 5.76 9.35 4.81
C ASN A 110 4.83 8.13 4.83
N ILE A 111 5.06 7.16 3.94
CA ILE A 111 4.08 6.11 3.65
C ILE A 111 4.65 4.68 3.72
N ILE A 112 3.78 3.73 4.06
CA ILE A 112 4.03 2.31 3.84
C ILE A 112 2.99 1.82 2.84
N PHE A 113 3.37 0.98 1.89
CA PHE A 113 2.44 0.44 0.91
C PHE A 113 2.88 -0.94 0.43
N ASP A 114 1.90 -1.69 -0.06
CA ASP A 114 2.04 -2.90 -0.86
C ASP A 114 1.39 -2.64 -2.24
N LEU A 115 1.47 -3.58 -3.15
CA LEU A 115 0.94 -3.50 -4.51
C LEU A 115 0.12 -4.74 -4.88
N ALA A 116 -0.43 -5.41 -3.87
CA ALA A 116 -1.35 -6.51 -4.06
C ALA A 116 -2.50 -6.11 -5.03
N ALA A 117 -2.86 -7.05 -5.91
CA ALA A 117 -3.88 -6.89 -6.96
C ALA A 117 -3.55 -5.90 -8.08
N GLN A 118 -2.27 -5.54 -8.27
CA GLN A 118 -1.80 -4.82 -9.46
C GLN A 118 -1.08 -5.76 -10.44
N ASP A 119 -1.09 -5.39 -11.72
CA ASP A 119 -0.17 -5.95 -12.70
C ASP A 119 1.20 -5.25 -12.64
N PHE A 120 2.19 -5.79 -13.35
CA PHE A 120 3.56 -5.25 -13.32
C PHE A 120 3.66 -3.80 -13.80
N GLU A 121 2.85 -3.40 -14.79
CA GLU A 121 2.84 -2.02 -15.28
C GLU A 121 2.29 -1.06 -14.21
N GLY A 122 1.18 -1.42 -13.57
CA GLY A 122 0.60 -0.68 -12.45
C GLY A 122 1.53 -0.59 -11.24
N MET A 123 2.27 -1.66 -10.95
CA MET A 123 3.31 -1.68 -9.93
C MET A 123 4.43 -0.67 -10.23
N GLU A 124 4.96 -0.67 -11.45
CA GLU A 124 5.99 0.30 -11.85
C GLU A 124 5.46 1.73 -11.80
N HIS A 125 4.23 1.96 -12.26
CA HIS A 125 3.62 3.28 -12.27
C HIS A 125 3.50 3.84 -10.85
N VAL A 126 2.98 3.05 -9.90
CA VAL A 126 2.91 3.43 -8.49
C VAL A 126 4.31 3.69 -7.91
N ALA A 127 5.29 2.82 -8.19
CA ALA A 127 6.66 2.99 -7.70
C ALA A 127 7.30 4.30 -8.21
N LYS A 128 7.05 4.70 -9.47
CA LYS A 128 7.50 5.97 -10.03
C LYS A 128 6.87 7.16 -9.30
N ILE A 129 5.55 7.17 -9.13
CA ILE A 129 4.81 8.21 -8.39
C ILE A 129 5.40 8.38 -6.98
N VAL A 130 5.53 7.28 -6.23
CA VAL A 130 6.05 7.33 -4.86
C VAL A 130 7.50 7.81 -4.83
N LYS A 131 8.35 7.32 -5.74
CA LYS A 131 9.75 7.73 -5.83
C LYS A 131 9.90 9.22 -6.08
N ASP A 132 9.08 9.80 -6.96
CA ASP A 132 9.11 11.23 -7.24
C ASP A 132 8.60 12.05 -6.06
N GLU A 133 7.52 11.61 -5.42
CA GLU A 133 6.91 12.32 -4.29
C GLU A 133 7.82 12.38 -3.05
N ILE A 134 8.49 11.28 -2.70
CA ILE A 134 9.35 11.26 -1.52
C ILE A 134 10.63 12.09 -1.66
N ARG A 135 10.99 12.57 -2.86
CA ARG A 135 12.13 13.48 -3.04
C ARG A 135 11.94 14.78 -2.24
N ASN A 136 10.69 15.16 -1.95
CA ASN A 136 10.32 16.33 -1.17
C ASN A 136 10.39 16.06 0.34
N ASN A 137 11.53 15.58 0.84
CA ASN A 137 11.77 15.25 2.26
C ASN A 137 10.80 14.19 2.84
N GLY A 138 10.32 13.29 1.97
CA GLY A 138 9.43 12.18 2.31
C GLY A 138 10.17 10.87 2.57
N SER A 139 9.43 9.85 2.98
CA SER A 139 9.96 8.51 3.18
C SER A 139 8.92 7.46 2.78
N ALA A 140 9.39 6.38 2.16
CA ALA A 140 8.49 5.31 1.73
C ALA A 140 9.09 3.95 1.98
N ILE A 141 8.24 3.03 2.44
CA ILE A 141 8.54 1.61 2.63
C ILE A 141 7.56 0.81 1.78
N LEU A 142 8.08 0.10 0.80
CA LEU A 142 7.35 -0.89 0.01
C LEU A 142 7.52 -2.25 0.69
N ILE A 143 6.43 -2.95 0.97
CA ILE A 143 6.46 -4.34 1.46
C ILE A 143 5.87 -5.23 0.36
N GLU A 144 6.68 -6.15 -0.16
CA GLU A 144 6.32 -7.00 -1.29
C GLU A 144 6.83 -8.43 -1.16
N GLN A 145 6.27 -9.34 -1.97
CA GLN A 145 6.65 -10.75 -2.00
C GLN A 145 7.68 -11.10 -3.08
N ASN A 146 8.20 -10.10 -3.77
CA ASN A 146 9.24 -10.25 -4.78
C ASN A 146 10.16 -9.01 -4.81
N ASP A 147 11.22 -9.08 -5.60
CA ASP A 147 12.20 -8.01 -5.74
C ASP A 147 12.06 -7.21 -7.05
N TYR A 148 10.96 -7.35 -7.77
CA TYR A 148 10.73 -6.73 -9.09
C TYR A 148 10.98 -5.20 -9.08
N LEU A 149 10.60 -4.53 -8.00
CA LEU A 149 10.75 -3.08 -7.83
C LEU A 149 12.02 -2.63 -7.11
N LYS A 150 12.99 -3.53 -6.96
CA LYS A 150 14.31 -3.21 -6.36
C LYS A 150 14.99 -2.05 -7.08
N LYS A 151 14.83 -1.92 -8.41
CA LYS A 151 15.37 -0.81 -9.22
C LYS A 151 14.86 0.59 -8.82
N TYR A 152 13.72 0.68 -8.14
CA TYR A 152 13.18 1.95 -7.63
C TYR A 152 13.61 2.26 -6.19
N SER A 153 14.32 1.34 -5.55
CA SER A 153 14.60 1.39 -4.11
C SER A 153 16.03 1.84 -3.83
N THR A 154 16.20 2.65 -2.79
CA THR A 154 17.52 3.09 -2.29
C THR A 154 18.13 2.09 -1.31
N LYS A 155 17.28 1.25 -0.69
CA LYS A 155 17.68 0.12 0.15
C LYS A 155 16.77 -1.06 -0.11
N TYR A 156 17.33 -2.25 0.02
CA TYR A 156 16.64 -3.52 -0.13
C TYR A 156 16.91 -4.37 1.12
N ILE A 157 15.85 -4.86 1.73
CA ILE A 157 15.89 -5.74 2.91
C ILE A 157 15.10 -6.99 2.53
N LYS A 158 15.72 -8.16 2.61
CA LYS A 158 15.05 -9.44 2.41
C LYS A 158 14.80 -10.08 3.77
N ILE A 159 13.59 -10.57 4.00
CA ILE A 159 13.23 -11.38 5.16
C ILE A 159 13.00 -12.80 4.66
N GLU A 160 13.84 -13.70 5.13
CA GLU A 160 13.87 -15.11 4.77
C GLU A 160 13.41 -15.96 5.97
N TRP A 161 12.86 -17.14 5.67
CA TRP A 161 12.38 -18.08 6.67
C TRP A 161 13.37 -19.23 6.81
N PHE A 162 13.69 -19.62 8.04
CA PHE A 162 14.61 -20.73 8.30
C PHE A 162 14.01 -22.11 8.04
N ILE A 163 12.67 -22.21 8.01
CA ILE A 163 11.94 -23.43 7.68
C ILE A 163 11.28 -23.16 6.35
N ASP A 164 11.53 -24.01 5.35
CA ASP A 164 10.88 -23.88 4.06
C ASP A 164 9.39 -24.29 4.15
N LEU A 165 8.62 -23.92 3.12
CA LEU A 165 7.19 -24.24 3.05
C LEU A 165 6.92 -25.76 3.07
N ASP A 166 7.80 -26.57 2.48
CA ASP A 166 7.64 -28.02 2.37
C ASP A 166 7.84 -28.71 3.74
N GLU A 167 8.80 -28.23 4.52
CA GLU A 167 9.09 -28.66 5.88
C GLU A 167 8.01 -28.17 6.85
N TYR A 168 7.49 -26.95 6.67
CA TYR A 168 6.33 -26.45 7.42
C TYR A 168 5.10 -27.33 7.18
N GLU A 169 4.79 -27.62 5.92
CA GLU A 169 3.69 -28.51 5.55
C GLU A 169 3.86 -29.92 6.11
N LYS A 170 5.08 -30.47 6.12
CA LYS A 170 5.34 -31.79 6.71
C LYS A 170 5.21 -31.80 8.24
N LYS A 171 5.61 -30.72 8.92
CA LYS A 171 5.59 -30.64 10.40
C LYS A 171 4.23 -30.30 10.99
N PHE A 172 3.38 -29.57 10.26
CA PHE A 172 2.20 -28.93 10.86
C PHE A 172 0.88 -29.23 10.12
N LYS A 173 0.80 -30.29 9.32
CA LYS A 173 -0.44 -30.70 8.66
C LYS A 173 -1.50 -31.19 9.66
N PHE A 174 -2.70 -30.59 9.53
CA PHE A 174 -3.99 -31.09 10.02
C PHE A 174 -4.48 -32.25 9.14
#